data_AF-A0A9D5GE80-F1
#
_entry.id   AF-A0A9D5GE80-F1
#
_cell.length_a   1.000
_cell.length_b   1.000
_cell.length_c   1.000
_cell.angle_alpha   90.00
_cell.angle_beta   90.00
_cell.angle_gamma   90.00
#
_symmetry.space_group_name_H-M   'P 1'
#
loop_
_entity.id
_entity.type
_entity.pdbx_description
1 polymer ?
#
loop_
_entity_poly.entity_id
_entity_poly.type
_entity_poly.pdbx_seq_one_letter_code
_entity_poly.pdbx_strand_id
1 'polypeptide(L)'
;MHPARLPPSVKRVHDNPLWAAFDFAFQGILYATRTQRNMRVHLIAGSLALFAALELRLERAYVAVVVIVIVLVIAFELVNTAVEAIVDLMTVAHHPLAKVAKDASAGAVLVVSMGALIVGYLAFYEGVTAGGAKVSAAVAAVPRNYAFVALAIVGVVTIFMKAFARRRGTPLQGGAVSGHAALAFAGATLIALLGQTLVVALLAYFLAFLVSQSRVEAGIHSLGEVLGGGVVGAAITVGLYFLVRV
;
A
#
# COMPACT_ATOMS: atom_id res chain seq x y z
N MET A 1 -7.70 21.84 54.93
CA MET A 1 -6.65 21.94 53.88
C MET A 1 -7.17 22.83 52.76
N HIS A 2 -6.52 23.97 52.52
CA HIS A 2 -6.88 24.87 51.41
C HIS A 2 -6.28 24.31 50.11
N PRO A 3 -7.05 24.15 49.01
CA PRO A 3 -6.46 23.74 47.73
C PRO A 3 -5.48 24.81 47.25
N ALA A 4 -4.27 24.40 46.83
CA ALA A 4 -3.25 25.28 46.29
C ALA A 4 -3.80 26.08 45.10
N ARG A 5 -3.59 27.40 45.09
CA ARG A 5 -3.97 28.26 43.96
C ARG A 5 -3.04 27.97 42.80
N LEU A 6 -3.59 27.48 41.68
CA LEU A 6 -2.85 27.32 40.43
C LEU A 6 -2.48 28.71 39.87
N PRO A 7 -1.32 28.85 39.22
CA PRO A 7 -0.95 30.09 38.53
C PRO A 7 -2.01 30.46 37.46
N PRO A 8 -2.19 31.76 37.15
CA PRO A 8 -3.28 32.23 36.26
C PRO A 8 -3.27 31.61 34.84
N SER A 9 -2.13 31.07 34.41
CA SER A 9 -1.96 30.38 33.13
C SER A 9 -2.50 28.94 33.11
N VAL A 10 -2.79 28.34 34.28
CA VAL A 10 -3.15 26.92 34.39
C VAL A 10 -4.62 26.79 34.76
N LYS A 11 -5.45 26.48 33.76
CA LYS A 11 -6.87 26.13 33.96
C LYS A 11 -7.01 24.71 34.50
N ARG A 12 -7.97 24.47 35.41
CA ARG A 12 -8.30 23.12 35.88
C ARG A 12 -8.96 22.33 34.76
N VAL A 13 -8.54 21.07 34.57
CA VAL A 13 -9.05 20.16 33.53
C VAL A 13 -10.54 19.85 33.69
N HIS A 14 -11.08 19.94 34.92
CA HIS A 14 -12.44 19.50 35.27
C HIS A 14 -13.57 20.51 35.03
N ASP A 15 -13.28 21.74 34.57
CA ASP A 15 -14.32 22.77 34.34
C ASP A 15 -14.76 22.88 32.87
N ASN A 16 -14.28 21.96 32.00
CA ASN A 16 -14.54 22.03 30.58
C ASN A 16 -15.85 21.32 30.20
N PRO A 17 -16.76 21.99 29.48
CA PRO A 17 -18.00 21.38 28.98
C PRO A 17 -17.70 20.25 27.98
N LEU A 18 -18.63 19.31 27.80
CA LEU A 18 -18.45 18.13 26.93
C LEU A 18 -17.97 18.47 25.52
N TRP A 19 -18.44 19.57 24.93
CA TRP A 19 -18.02 20.02 23.61
C TRP A 19 -16.53 20.39 23.53
N ALA A 20 -15.93 20.88 24.62
CA ALA A 20 -14.51 21.18 24.69
C ALA A 20 -13.67 19.90 24.70
N ALA A 21 -14.17 18.82 25.30
CA ALA A 21 -13.50 17.51 25.25
C ALA A 21 -13.46 16.95 23.81
N PHE A 22 -14.54 17.12 23.04
CA PHE A 22 -14.55 16.78 21.62
C PHE A 22 -13.56 17.64 20.83
N ASP A 23 -13.51 18.94 21.08
CA ASP A 23 -12.57 19.84 20.41
C ASP A 23 -11.11 19.42 20.67
N PHE A 24 -10.75 19.08 21.91
CA PHE A 24 -9.42 18.55 22.22
C PHE A 24 -9.11 17.24 21.49
N ALA A 25 -10.09 16.33 21.39
CA ALA A 25 -9.91 15.08 20.65
C ALA A 25 -9.69 15.35 19.15
N PHE A 26 -10.47 16.25 18.54
CA PHE A 26 -10.29 16.66 17.14
C PHE A 26 -8.94 17.33 16.91
N GLN A 27 -8.50 18.18 17.81
CA GLN A 27 -7.17 18.79 17.75
C GLN A 27 -6.06 17.72 17.76
N GLY A 28 -6.19 16.67 18.57
CA GLY A 28 -5.26 15.54 18.60
C GLY A 28 -5.20 14.79 17.26
N ILE A 29 -6.36 14.48 16.67
CA ILE A 29 -6.45 13.83 15.35
C ILE A 29 -5.81 14.71 14.27
N LEU A 30 -6.12 16.01 14.28
CA LEU A 30 -5.63 16.97 13.30
C LEU A 30 -4.11 17.19 13.43
N TYR A 31 -3.61 17.24 14.67
CA TYR A 31 -2.18 17.30 14.94
C TYR A 31 -1.47 16.09 14.32
N ALA A 32 -1.88 14.86 14.65
CA ALA A 32 -1.27 13.65 14.11
C ALA A 32 -1.36 13.59 12.58
N THR A 33 -2.48 14.01 11.99
CA THR A 33 -2.67 14.04 10.53
C THR A 33 -1.72 15.02 9.83
N ARG A 34 -1.42 16.16 10.47
CA ARG A 34 -0.52 17.18 9.90
C ARG A 34 0.95 16.82 10.07
N THR A 35 1.32 16.23 11.20
CA THR A 35 2.73 15.97 11.55
C THR A 35 3.20 14.61 11.07
N GLN A 36 2.36 13.57 11.16
CA GLN A 36 2.77 12.20 10.88
C GLN A 36 2.49 11.79 9.43
N ARG A 37 3.50 11.20 8.79
CA ARG A 37 3.37 10.66 7.41
C ARG A 37 2.53 9.39 7.40
N ASN A 38 2.75 8.49 8.34
CA ASN A 38 2.06 7.20 8.41
C ASN A 38 0.56 7.37 8.64
N MET A 39 0.15 8.28 9.54
CA MET A 39 -1.25 8.71 9.67
C MET A 39 -1.91 9.07 8.35
N ARG A 40 -1.26 9.90 7.51
CA ARG A 40 -1.81 10.28 6.19
C ARG A 40 -1.93 9.08 5.25
N VAL A 41 -0.95 8.19 5.26
CA VAL A 41 -1.00 6.95 4.45
C VAL A 41 -2.16 6.07 4.89
N HIS A 42 -2.35 5.86 6.19
CA HIS A 42 -3.46 5.05 6.72
C HIS A 42 -4.83 5.66 6.41
N LEU A 43 -4.98 6.99 6.51
CA LEU A 43 -6.22 7.69 6.15
C LEU A 43 -6.54 7.54 4.65
N ILE A 44 -5.56 7.71 3.77
CA ILE A 44 -5.74 7.53 2.32
C ILE A 44 -6.09 6.07 2.01
N ALA A 45 -5.34 5.11 2.57
CA ALA A 45 -5.58 3.68 2.35
C ALA A 45 -6.96 3.25 2.85
N GLY A 46 -7.37 3.71 4.04
CA GLY A 46 -8.70 3.46 4.58
C GLY A 46 -9.81 4.07 3.72
N SER A 47 -9.62 5.29 3.22
CA SER A 47 -10.57 5.95 2.32
C SER A 47 -10.74 5.17 1.01
N LEU A 48 -9.63 4.69 0.42
CA LEU A 48 -9.66 3.85 -0.78
C LEU A 48 -10.36 2.51 -0.53
N ALA A 49 -10.13 1.89 0.63
CA ALA A 49 -10.82 0.66 1.01
C ALA A 49 -12.33 0.87 1.16
N LEU A 50 -12.76 1.95 1.80
CA LEU A 50 -14.20 2.28 1.91
C LEU A 50 -14.83 2.55 0.54
N PHE A 51 -14.13 3.27 -0.34
CA PHE A 51 -14.59 3.48 -1.71
C PHE A 51 -14.74 2.16 -2.46
N ALA A 52 -13.74 1.27 -2.38
CA ALA A 52 -13.81 -0.05 -2.99
C ALA A 52 -14.98 -0.89 -2.43
N ALA A 53 -15.30 -0.76 -1.14
CA ALA A 53 -16.40 -1.49 -0.51
C ALA A 53 -17.76 -1.10 -1.09
N LEU A 54 -17.92 0.20 -1.41
CA LEU A 54 -19.12 0.72 -2.06
C LEU A 54 -19.24 0.26 -3.51
N GLU A 55 -18.15 0.37 -4.29
CA GLU A 55 -18.11 -0.03 -5.70
C GLU A 55 -18.36 -1.53 -5.88
N LEU A 56 -17.78 -2.36 -5.01
CA LEU A 56 -17.93 -3.82 -5.03
C LEU A 56 -19.22 -4.29 -4.36
N ARG A 57 -20.05 -3.37 -3.84
CA ARG A 57 -21.34 -3.63 -3.20
C ARG A 57 -21.25 -4.71 -2.13
N LEU A 58 -20.25 -4.60 -1.26
CA LEU A 58 -20.03 -5.57 -0.20
C LEU A 58 -21.23 -5.63 0.75
N GLU A 59 -21.46 -6.80 1.33
CA GLU A 59 -22.48 -6.98 2.36
C GLU A 59 -22.16 -6.11 3.59
N ARG A 60 -23.21 -5.64 4.29
CA ARG A 60 -23.10 -4.77 5.47
C ARG A 60 -22.16 -5.32 6.54
N ALA A 61 -22.12 -6.64 6.72
CA ALA A 61 -21.21 -7.31 7.65
C ALA A 61 -19.74 -7.05 7.29
N TYR A 62 -19.35 -7.24 6.03
CA TYR A 62 -17.98 -6.98 5.56
C TYR A 62 -17.62 -5.50 5.64
N VAL A 63 -18.55 -4.60 5.28
CA VAL A 63 -18.35 -3.15 5.42
C VAL A 63 -18.11 -2.76 6.88
N ALA A 64 -18.88 -3.29 7.82
CA ALA A 64 -18.71 -3.03 9.25
C ALA A 64 -17.32 -3.47 9.75
N VAL A 65 -16.87 -4.66 9.35
CA VAL A 65 -15.55 -5.17 9.72
C VAL A 65 -14.43 -4.31 9.11
N VAL A 66 -14.54 -3.88 7.85
CA VAL A 66 -13.58 -2.98 7.20
C VAL A 66 -13.51 -1.64 7.95
N VAL A 67 -14.64 -1.06 8.32
CA VAL A 67 -14.70 0.19 9.11
C VAL A 67 -14.01 0.02 10.46
N ILE A 68 -14.32 -1.05 11.20
CA ILE A 68 -13.72 -1.33 12.52
C ILE A 68 -12.20 -1.40 12.41
N VAL A 69 -11.70 -2.12 11.41
CA VAL A 69 -10.26 -2.30 11.20
C VAL A 69 -9.56 -0.98 10.83
N ILE A 70 -10.17 -0.16 9.95
CA ILE A 70 -9.63 1.16 9.61
C ILE A 70 -9.54 2.03 10.87
N VAL A 71 -10.60 2.05 11.69
CA VAL A 71 -10.62 2.81 12.95
C VAL A 71 -9.54 2.31 13.91
N LEU A 72 -9.34 0.99 14.02
CA LEU A 72 -8.28 0.42 14.86
C LEU A 72 -6.88 0.86 14.40
N VAL A 73 -6.58 0.81 13.11
CA VAL A 73 -5.27 1.26 12.57
C VAL A 73 -5.04 2.73 12.92
N ILE A 74 -6.04 3.60 12.69
CA ILE A 74 -5.95 5.03 13.01
C ILE A 74 -5.77 5.25 14.52
N ALA A 75 -6.51 4.52 15.35
CA ALA A 75 -6.41 4.63 16.80
C ALA A 75 -5.01 4.25 17.31
N PHE A 76 -4.42 3.16 16.80
CA PHE A 76 -3.07 2.75 17.17
C PHE A 76 -2.01 3.75 16.69
N GLU A 77 -2.20 4.36 15.52
CA GLU A 77 -1.32 5.41 15.02
C GLU A 77 -1.36 6.68 15.89
N LEU A 78 -2.55 7.04 16.42
CA LEU A 78 -2.69 8.12 17.40
C LEU A 78 -1.98 7.79 18.72
N VAL A 79 -2.11 6.55 19.20
CA VAL A 79 -1.38 6.08 20.39
C VAL A 79 0.13 6.10 20.16
N ASN A 80 0.61 5.67 18.99
CA ASN A 80 2.02 5.75 18.63
C ASN A 80 2.52 7.20 18.67
N THR A 81 1.76 8.13 18.09
CA THR A 81 2.08 9.57 18.11
C THR A 81 2.14 10.12 19.54
N ALA A 82 1.22 9.68 20.42
CA ALA A 82 1.21 10.10 21.82
C ALA A 82 2.43 9.56 22.59
N VAL A 83 2.81 8.29 22.37
CA VAL A 83 4.01 7.69 22.97
C VAL A 83 5.26 8.41 22.49
N GLU A 84 5.37 8.69 21.19
CA GLU A 84 6.48 9.49 20.64
C GLU A 84 6.60 10.85 21.35
N ALA A 85 5.49 11.58 21.47
CA ALA A 85 5.48 12.90 22.11
C ALA A 85 5.89 12.85 23.60
N ILE A 86 5.42 11.83 24.34
CA ILE A 86 5.79 11.64 25.76
C ILE A 86 7.27 11.31 25.89
N VAL A 87 7.79 10.42 25.04
CA VAL A 87 9.20 10.05 25.06
C VAL A 87 10.08 11.24 24.69
N ASP A 88 9.72 12.01 23.67
CA ASP A 88 10.45 13.22 23.23
C ASP A 88 10.43 14.33 24.29
N LEU A 89 9.37 14.42 25.09
CA LEU A 89 9.32 15.32 26.24
C LEU A 89 10.30 14.90 27.36
N MET A 90 10.46 13.60 27.57
CA MET A 90 11.21 13.04 28.70
C MET A 90 12.72 12.91 28.44
N THR A 91 13.15 12.82 27.17
CA THR A 91 14.56 12.65 26.84
C THR A 91 14.98 13.46 25.61
N VAL A 92 16.15 14.11 25.72
CA VAL A 92 16.77 14.87 24.62
C VAL A 92 17.91 14.07 23.96
N ALA A 93 18.47 13.08 24.68
CA ALA A 93 19.53 12.20 24.20
C ALA A 93 18.99 10.78 23.96
N HIS A 94 19.68 10.00 23.12
CA HIS A 94 19.32 8.61 22.88
C HIS A 94 19.44 7.77 24.17
N HIS A 95 18.31 7.27 24.66
CA HIS A 95 18.25 6.35 25.80
C HIS A 95 17.75 4.97 25.34
N PRO A 96 18.37 3.85 25.74
CA PRO A 96 17.96 2.51 25.31
C PRO A 96 16.49 2.20 25.57
N LEU A 97 15.95 2.57 26.74
CA LEU A 97 14.53 2.38 27.06
C LEU A 97 13.59 3.26 26.22
N ALA A 98 14.01 4.47 25.85
CA ALA A 98 13.23 5.34 24.97
C ALA A 98 13.10 4.75 23.56
N LYS A 99 14.18 4.13 23.08
CA LYS A 99 14.15 3.35 21.83
C LYS A 99 13.16 2.20 21.93
N VAL A 100 13.23 1.39 22.99
CA VAL A 100 12.30 0.26 23.18
C VAL A 100 10.83 0.72 23.20
N ALA A 101 10.52 1.82 23.89
CA ALA A 101 9.16 2.34 23.95
C ALA A 101 8.62 2.75 22.56
N LYS A 102 9.42 3.49 21.77
CA LYS A 102 9.06 3.90 20.41
C LYS A 102 8.96 2.72 19.45
N ASP A 103 9.93 1.81 19.50
CA ASP A 103 9.94 0.62 18.64
C ASP A 103 8.74 -0.29 18.94
N ALA A 104 8.37 -0.44 20.21
CA ALA A 104 7.20 -1.22 20.62
C ALA A 104 5.88 -0.58 20.18
N SER A 105 5.73 0.75 20.30
CA SER A 105 4.52 1.44 19.84
C SER A 105 4.37 1.38 18.33
N ALA A 106 5.46 1.55 17.58
CA ALA A 106 5.46 1.39 16.13
C ALA A 106 5.15 -0.08 15.74
N GLY A 107 5.69 -1.05 16.48
CA GLY A 107 5.40 -2.47 16.31
C GLY A 107 3.91 -2.80 16.49
N ALA A 108 3.22 -2.13 17.41
CA ALA A 108 1.79 -2.30 17.60
C ALA A 108 0.98 -1.83 16.37
N VAL A 109 1.34 -0.67 15.78
CA VAL A 109 0.73 -0.20 14.52
C VAL A 109 0.95 -1.20 13.40
N LEU A 110 2.15 -1.79 13.31
CA LEU A 110 2.49 -2.80 12.30
C LEU A 110 1.59 -4.04 12.43
N VAL A 111 1.41 -4.57 13.65
CA VAL A 111 0.56 -5.74 13.90
C VAL A 111 -0.89 -5.48 13.47
N VAL A 112 -1.45 -4.33 13.86
CA VAL A 112 -2.82 -3.97 13.48
C VAL A 112 -2.94 -3.76 11.97
N SER A 113 -1.93 -3.17 11.33
CA SER A 113 -1.88 -2.99 9.87
C SER A 113 -1.80 -4.32 9.13
N MET A 114 -1.05 -5.30 9.62
CA MET A 114 -1.02 -6.65 9.05
C MET A 114 -2.37 -7.35 9.19
N GLY A 115 -3.01 -7.25 10.36
CA GLY A 115 -4.38 -7.74 10.55
C GLY A 115 -5.37 -7.09 9.59
N ALA A 116 -5.19 -5.79 9.33
CA ALA A 116 -6.03 -5.06 8.39
C ALA A 116 -5.91 -5.56 6.95
N LEU A 117 -4.71 -5.94 6.52
CA LEU A 117 -4.50 -6.55 5.20
C LEU A 117 -5.21 -7.89 5.07
N ILE A 118 -5.16 -8.74 6.10
CA ILE A 118 -5.83 -10.05 6.10
C ILE A 118 -7.34 -9.87 6.05
N VAL A 119 -7.89 -9.00 6.90
CA VAL A 119 -9.32 -8.69 6.91
C VAL A 119 -9.76 -8.08 5.58
N GLY A 120 -8.99 -7.15 5.03
CA GLY A 120 -9.25 -6.59 3.71
C GLY A 120 -9.32 -7.68 2.65
N TYR A 121 -8.32 -8.55 2.58
CA TYR A 121 -8.34 -9.68 1.65
C TYR A 121 -9.63 -10.52 1.76
N LEU A 122 -10.03 -10.90 2.98
CA LEU A 122 -11.22 -11.71 3.22
C LEU A 122 -12.52 -10.97 2.86
N ALA A 123 -12.63 -9.71 3.25
CA ALA A 123 -13.82 -8.89 3.00
C ALA A 123 -14.02 -8.58 1.50
N PHE A 124 -12.93 -8.39 0.77
CA PHE A 124 -12.95 -8.04 -0.65
C PHE A 124 -12.90 -9.24 -1.59
N TYR A 125 -12.61 -10.45 -1.08
CA TYR A 125 -12.40 -11.65 -1.87
C TYR A 125 -13.53 -11.92 -2.89
N GLU A 126 -14.78 -11.96 -2.44
CA GLU A 126 -15.92 -12.31 -3.29
C GLU A 126 -16.22 -11.20 -4.31
N GLY A 127 -16.20 -9.94 -3.88
CA GLY A 127 -16.44 -8.80 -4.76
C GLY A 127 -15.44 -8.73 -5.90
N VAL A 128 -14.15 -8.94 -5.61
CA VAL A 128 -13.12 -8.85 -6.64
C VAL A 128 -13.05 -10.12 -7.52
N THR A 129 -13.34 -11.32 -6.98
CA THR A 129 -13.44 -12.55 -7.81
C THR A 129 -14.62 -12.51 -8.79
N ALA A 130 -15.77 -11.95 -8.37
CA ALA A 130 -16.90 -11.71 -9.27
C ALA A 130 -16.59 -10.72 -10.40
N GLY A 131 -15.81 -9.66 -10.11
CA GLY A 131 -15.28 -8.76 -11.13
C GLY A 131 -14.30 -9.44 -12.08
N GLY A 132 -13.41 -10.27 -11.54
CA GLY A 132 -12.43 -11.07 -12.29
C GLY A 132 -13.07 -12.05 -13.26
N ALA A 133 -14.19 -12.69 -12.89
CA ALA A 133 -14.91 -13.63 -13.76
C ALA A 133 -15.42 -12.99 -15.07
N LYS A 134 -15.81 -11.70 -15.03
CA LYS A 134 -16.21 -10.94 -16.22
C LYS A 134 -15.02 -10.64 -17.14
N VAL A 135 -13.86 -10.38 -16.55
CA VAL A 135 -12.61 -10.15 -17.28
C VAL A 135 -12.05 -11.46 -17.84
N SER A 136 -12.12 -12.57 -17.11
CA SER A 136 -11.62 -13.87 -17.57
C SER A 136 -12.48 -14.47 -18.70
N ALA A 137 -13.80 -14.28 -18.67
CA ALA A 137 -14.69 -14.63 -19.79
C ALA A 137 -14.33 -13.86 -21.07
N ALA A 138 -13.89 -12.60 -20.92
CA ALA A 138 -13.38 -11.80 -22.02
C ALA A 138 -12.03 -12.35 -22.56
N VAL A 139 -11.21 -12.95 -21.69
CA VAL A 139 -9.85 -13.44 -22.03
C VAL A 139 -9.82 -14.83 -22.64
N ALA A 140 -10.79 -15.70 -22.32
CA ALA A 140 -10.87 -17.06 -22.87
C ALA A 140 -11.00 -17.12 -24.40
N ALA A 141 -11.27 -16.00 -25.07
CA ALA A 141 -11.30 -15.87 -26.53
C ALA A 141 -9.91 -15.75 -27.20
N VAL A 142 -8.82 -15.66 -26.40
CA VAL A 142 -7.47 -15.41 -26.92
C VAL A 142 -6.68 -16.72 -27.17
N PRO A 143 -5.95 -16.86 -28.30
CA PRO A 143 -5.12 -18.04 -28.61
C PRO A 143 -4.08 -18.40 -27.54
N ARG A 144 -3.88 -19.71 -27.26
CA ARG A 144 -3.00 -20.24 -26.19
C ARG A 144 -1.51 -19.85 -26.30
N ASN A 145 -1.02 -19.54 -27.50
CA ASN A 145 0.36 -19.09 -27.74
C ASN A 145 0.59 -17.61 -27.35
N TYR A 146 -0.47 -16.87 -27.03
CA TYR A 146 -0.44 -15.46 -26.67
C TYR A 146 0.54 -15.14 -25.53
N ALA A 147 0.56 -15.95 -24.48
CA ALA A 147 1.42 -15.74 -23.32
C ALA A 147 2.92 -15.69 -23.68
N PHE A 148 3.36 -16.65 -24.51
CA PHE A 148 4.74 -16.75 -24.94
C PHE A 148 5.14 -15.59 -25.86
N VAL A 149 4.25 -15.21 -26.79
CA VAL A 149 4.48 -14.09 -27.70
C VAL A 149 4.55 -12.76 -26.94
N ALA A 150 3.66 -12.54 -25.97
CA ALA A 150 3.65 -11.32 -25.16
C ALA A 150 4.94 -11.17 -24.32
N LEU A 151 5.38 -12.24 -23.64
CA LEU A 151 6.65 -12.19 -22.88
C LEU A 151 7.86 -11.95 -23.79
N ALA A 152 7.90 -12.58 -24.96
CA ALA A 152 8.97 -12.37 -25.94
C ALA A 152 9.00 -10.92 -26.43
N ILE A 153 7.85 -10.34 -26.77
CA ILE A 153 7.75 -8.94 -27.21
C ILE A 153 8.16 -7.99 -26.08
N VAL A 154 7.70 -8.20 -24.85
CA VAL A 154 8.13 -7.39 -23.69
C VAL A 154 9.65 -7.48 -23.50
N GLY A 155 10.23 -8.68 -23.60
CA GLY A 155 11.68 -8.89 -23.55
C GLY A 155 12.42 -8.11 -24.64
N VAL A 156 11.97 -8.20 -25.89
CA VAL A 156 12.56 -7.47 -27.03
C VAL A 156 12.44 -5.96 -26.85
N VAL A 157 11.25 -5.44 -26.51
CA VAL A 157 11.03 -4.00 -26.33
C VAL A 157 11.88 -3.45 -25.19
N THR A 158 12.01 -4.18 -24.08
CA THR A 158 12.85 -3.74 -22.95
C THR A 158 14.34 -3.72 -23.31
N ILE A 159 14.82 -4.64 -24.13
CA ILE A 159 16.18 -4.61 -24.70
C ILE A 159 16.34 -3.40 -25.61
N PHE A 160 15.39 -3.13 -26.50
CA PHE A 160 15.41 -1.96 -27.38
C PHE A 160 15.41 -0.64 -26.58
N MET A 161 14.53 -0.50 -25.58
CA MET A 161 14.50 0.69 -24.72
C MET A 161 15.84 0.92 -23.99
N LYS A 162 16.50 -0.16 -23.56
CA LYS A 162 17.85 -0.09 -23.00
C LYS A 162 18.92 0.28 -24.04
N ALA A 163 18.81 -0.20 -25.26
CA ALA A 163 19.77 0.08 -26.34
C ALA A 163 19.74 1.55 -26.79
N PHE A 164 18.55 2.18 -26.81
CA PHE A 164 18.39 3.56 -27.27
C PHE A 164 18.54 4.62 -26.16
N ALA A 165 18.32 4.26 -24.90
CA ALA A 165 18.50 5.19 -23.81
C ALA A 165 19.97 5.31 -23.41
N ARG A 166 20.62 6.42 -23.81
CA ARG A 166 22.00 6.78 -23.45
C ARG A 166 22.19 7.06 -21.94
N ARG A 167 22.06 6.04 -21.08
CA ARG A 167 22.42 6.11 -19.65
C ARG A 167 23.36 4.95 -19.25
N ARG A 168 24.20 5.19 -18.23
CA ARG A 168 25.24 4.28 -17.73
C ARG A 168 24.65 2.95 -17.22
N GLY A 169 25.30 1.83 -17.56
CA GLY A 169 24.99 0.48 -17.09
C GLY A 169 25.49 -0.60 -18.05
N THR A 170 25.44 -1.87 -17.65
CA THR A 170 25.57 -3.03 -18.57
C THR A 170 24.17 -3.48 -19.01
N PRO A 171 24.02 -4.23 -20.13
CA PRO A 171 22.70 -4.69 -20.60
C PRO A 171 21.88 -5.45 -19.54
N LEU A 172 22.57 -6.13 -18.61
CA LEU A 172 22.00 -6.95 -17.54
C LEU A 172 21.91 -6.24 -16.17
N GLN A 173 22.69 -5.18 -15.93
CA GLN A 173 22.70 -4.42 -14.68
C GLN A 173 22.69 -2.90 -14.96
N GLY A 174 21.57 -2.26 -14.66
CA GLY A 174 21.33 -0.83 -14.95
C GLY A 174 20.70 -0.56 -16.33
N GLY A 175 20.39 0.71 -16.61
CA GLY A 175 19.75 1.20 -17.84
C GLY A 175 18.43 1.94 -17.59
N ALA A 176 17.75 2.36 -18.65
CA ALA A 176 16.56 3.22 -18.52
C ALA A 176 15.29 2.54 -17.97
N VAL A 177 15.21 1.21 -18.04
CA VAL A 177 14.10 0.40 -17.52
C VAL A 177 14.60 -0.93 -16.96
N SER A 178 13.98 -1.44 -15.90
CA SER A 178 14.29 -2.77 -15.36
C SER A 178 13.61 -3.87 -16.18
N GLY A 179 14.41 -4.71 -16.85
CA GLY A 179 13.91 -5.85 -17.63
C GLY A 179 13.27 -6.93 -16.73
N HIS A 180 13.79 -7.14 -15.52
CA HIS A 180 13.20 -8.07 -14.55
C HIS A 180 11.84 -7.59 -14.07
N ALA A 181 11.69 -6.28 -13.80
CA ALA A 181 10.39 -5.71 -13.45
C ALA A 181 9.42 -5.83 -14.63
N ALA A 182 9.86 -5.50 -15.84
CA ALA A 182 9.02 -5.60 -17.02
C ALA A 182 8.52 -7.02 -17.30
N LEU A 183 9.39 -8.02 -17.25
CA LEU A 183 8.99 -9.42 -17.43
C LEU A 183 8.13 -9.93 -16.27
N ALA A 184 8.44 -9.56 -15.02
CA ALA A 184 7.66 -9.99 -13.86
C ALA A 184 6.25 -9.40 -13.89
N PHE A 185 6.09 -8.11 -14.20
CA PHE A 185 4.79 -7.48 -14.34
C PHE A 185 4.05 -7.95 -15.60
N ALA A 186 4.73 -8.23 -16.71
CA ALA A 186 4.11 -8.86 -17.88
C ALA A 186 3.58 -10.28 -17.55
N GLY A 187 4.37 -11.08 -16.82
CA GLY A 187 3.96 -12.39 -16.33
C GLY A 187 2.76 -12.32 -15.37
N ALA A 188 2.80 -11.39 -14.41
CA ALA A 188 1.67 -11.15 -13.52
C ALA A 188 0.42 -10.69 -14.26
N THR A 189 0.58 -9.83 -15.28
CA THR A 189 -0.51 -9.38 -16.15
C THR A 189 -1.08 -10.54 -16.97
N LEU A 190 -0.24 -11.42 -17.52
CA LEU A 190 -0.68 -12.62 -18.22
C LEU A 190 -1.44 -13.58 -17.30
N ILE A 191 -0.94 -13.78 -16.07
CA ILE A 191 -1.63 -14.59 -15.07
C ILE A 191 -2.96 -13.94 -14.69
N ALA A 192 -3.04 -12.61 -14.62
CA ALA A 192 -4.27 -11.89 -14.33
C ALA A 192 -5.30 -11.95 -15.46
N LEU A 193 -4.83 -11.90 -16.71
CA LEU A 193 -5.69 -12.00 -17.89
C LEU A 193 -6.12 -13.46 -18.09
N LEU A 194 -5.19 -14.39 -18.21
CA LEU A 194 -5.46 -15.80 -18.54
C LEU A 194 -5.98 -16.61 -17.36
N GLY A 195 -5.71 -16.14 -16.13
CA GLY A 195 -6.13 -16.81 -14.91
C GLY A 195 -7.63 -16.74 -14.71
N GLN A 196 -8.18 -17.81 -14.13
CA GLN A 196 -9.61 -17.89 -13.81
C GLN A 196 -9.93 -17.28 -12.44
N THR A 197 -8.93 -17.04 -11.60
CA THR A 197 -9.11 -16.55 -10.24
C THR A 197 -8.26 -15.33 -9.96
N LEU A 198 -8.90 -14.30 -9.42
CA LEU A 198 -8.24 -13.08 -8.99
C LEU A 198 -7.14 -13.35 -7.96
N VAL A 199 -7.32 -14.32 -7.08
CA VAL A 199 -6.33 -14.68 -6.04
C VAL A 199 -4.97 -14.95 -6.67
N VAL A 200 -4.95 -15.75 -7.74
CA VAL A 200 -3.72 -16.11 -8.45
C VAL A 200 -3.13 -14.87 -9.14
N ALA A 201 -3.96 -13.97 -9.64
CA ALA A 201 -3.53 -12.68 -10.18
C ALA A 201 -2.85 -11.80 -9.12
N LEU A 202 -3.47 -11.64 -7.94
CA LEU A 202 -2.94 -10.82 -6.84
C LEU A 202 -1.62 -11.40 -6.30
N LEU A 203 -1.53 -12.73 -6.15
CA LEU A 203 -0.29 -13.40 -5.77
C LEU A 203 0.81 -13.19 -6.80
N ALA A 204 0.48 -13.24 -8.09
CA ALA A 204 1.45 -12.99 -9.14
C ALA A 204 1.96 -11.55 -9.16
N TYR A 205 1.08 -10.55 -8.95
CA TYR A 205 1.49 -9.16 -8.82
C TYR A 205 2.29 -8.89 -7.54
N PHE A 206 1.97 -9.57 -6.44
CA PHE A 206 2.78 -9.52 -5.22
C PHE A 206 4.18 -10.09 -5.45
N LEU A 207 4.30 -11.23 -6.13
CA LEU A 207 5.60 -11.78 -6.54
C LEU A 207 6.35 -10.83 -7.48
N ALA A 208 5.66 -10.22 -8.46
CA ALA A 208 6.27 -9.24 -9.35
C ALA A 208 6.78 -8.00 -8.61
N PHE A 209 6.05 -7.56 -7.58
CA PHE A 209 6.49 -6.50 -6.68
C PHE A 209 7.74 -6.91 -5.88
N LEU A 210 7.78 -8.11 -5.29
CA LEU A 210 8.95 -8.60 -4.56
C LEU A 210 10.19 -8.72 -5.48
N VAL A 211 10.02 -9.28 -6.68
CA VAL A 211 11.08 -9.35 -7.69
C VAL A 211 11.59 -7.95 -8.02
N SER A 212 10.70 -6.98 -8.13
CA SER A 212 11.02 -5.59 -8.44
C SER A 212 11.71 -4.85 -7.29
N GLN A 213 11.23 -5.05 -6.05
CA GLN A 213 11.80 -4.45 -4.84
C GLN A 213 13.22 -4.97 -4.60
N SER A 214 13.48 -6.26 -4.84
CA SER A 214 14.84 -6.83 -4.73
C SER A 214 15.86 -6.14 -5.64
N ARG A 215 15.43 -5.55 -6.77
CA ARG A 215 16.31 -4.81 -7.70
C ARG A 215 16.66 -3.41 -7.18
N VAL A 216 15.76 -2.78 -6.45
CA VAL A 216 15.99 -1.49 -5.79
C VAL A 216 16.90 -1.67 -4.59
N GLU A 217 16.63 -2.69 -3.77
CA GLU A 217 17.43 -2.97 -2.57
C GLU A 217 18.86 -3.39 -2.90
N ALA A 218 19.06 -4.17 -3.97
CA ALA A 218 20.39 -4.54 -4.46
C ALA A 218 21.17 -3.38 -5.12
N GLY A 219 20.60 -2.18 -5.21
CA GLY A 219 21.23 -1.02 -5.86
C GLY A 219 21.44 -1.16 -7.37
N ILE A 220 20.80 -2.15 -8.01
CA ILE A 220 20.95 -2.43 -9.45
C ILE A 220 20.12 -1.46 -10.29
N HIS A 221 18.94 -1.09 -9.80
CA HIS A 221 18.01 -0.19 -10.48
C HIS A 221 17.42 0.87 -9.53
N SER A 222 17.14 2.05 -10.06
CA SER A 222 16.39 3.07 -9.31
C SER A 222 14.89 2.75 -9.25
N LEU A 223 14.18 3.32 -8.29
CA LEU A 223 12.72 3.18 -8.19
C LEU A 223 12.00 3.56 -9.50
N GLY A 224 12.47 4.62 -10.18
CA GLY A 224 11.91 5.07 -11.45
C GLY A 224 12.11 4.07 -12.59
N GLU A 225 13.27 3.41 -12.66
CA GLU A 225 13.55 2.39 -13.67
C GLU A 225 12.73 1.11 -13.46
N VAL A 226 12.50 0.75 -12.19
CA VAL A 226 11.68 -0.39 -11.81
C VAL A 226 10.21 -0.14 -12.11
N LEU A 227 9.68 1.03 -11.72
CA LEU A 227 8.31 1.44 -12.05
C LEU A 227 8.10 1.53 -13.57
N GLY A 228 9.05 2.15 -14.29
CA GLY A 228 9.01 2.25 -15.74
C GLY A 228 9.00 0.88 -16.41
N GLY A 229 9.85 -0.05 -15.94
CA GLY A 229 9.84 -1.44 -16.40
C GLY A 229 8.50 -2.13 -16.16
N GLY A 230 7.96 -2.04 -14.93
CA GLY A 230 6.69 -2.64 -14.57
C GLY A 230 5.51 -2.13 -15.41
N VAL A 231 5.42 -0.82 -15.63
CA VAL A 231 4.39 -0.20 -16.49
C VAL A 231 4.52 -0.66 -17.93
N VAL A 232 5.73 -0.66 -18.50
CA VAL A 232 5.97 -1.14 -19.88
C VAL A 232 5.55 -2.60 -20.03
N GLY A 233 5.92 -3.46 -19.08
CA GLY A 233 5.54 -4.86 -19.06
C GLY A 233 4.03 -5.06 -19.07
N ALA A 234 3.34 -4.44 -18.11
CA ALA A 234 1.89 -4.55 -18.00
C ALA A 234 1.16 -3.95 -19.22
N ALA A 235 1.55 -2.75 -19.67
CA ALA A 235 0.88 -2.05 -20.76
C ALA A 235 0.99 -2.78 -22.11
N ILE A 236 2.18 -3.29 -22.45
CA ILE A 236 2.36 -4.08 -23.67
C ILE A 236 1.51 -5.35 -23.61
N THR A 237 1.52 -6.05 -22.47
CA THR A 237 0.70 -7.26 -22.28
C THR A 237 -0.80 -6.97 -22.33
N VAL A 238 -1.28 -5.81 -21.87
CA VAL A 238 -2.69 -5.44 -22.04
C VAL A 238 -3.00 -5.04 -23.49
N GLY A 239 -2.12 -4.29 -24.13
CA GLY A 239 -2.31 -3.82 -25.51
C GLY A 239 -2.35 -4.97 -26.52
N LEU A 240 -1.40 -5.90 -26.43
CA LEU A 240 -1.38 -7.11 -27.26
C LEU A 240 -2.63 -7.95 -27.04
N TYR A 241 -3.15 -7.98 -25.81
CA TYR A 241 -4.33 -8.76 -25.46
C TYR A 241 -5.57 -8.24 -26.18
N PHE A 242 -5.76 -6.91 -26.20
CA PHE A 242 -6.86 -6.30 -26.94
C PHE A 242 -6.72 -6.46 -28.45
N LEU A 243 -5.49 -6.44 -28.98
CA LEU A 243 -5.24 -6.60 -30.42
C LEU A 243 -5.57 -8.01 -30.94
N VAL A 244 -5.40 -9.03 -30.09
CA VAL A 244 -5.66 -10.44 -30.44
C VAL A 244 -7.11 -10.86 -30.13
N ARG A 245 -7.87 -10.02 -29.41
CA ARG A 245 -9.28 -10.27 -29.05
C ARG A 245 -10.28 -9.80 -30.12
N VAL A 246 -9.84 -9.03 -31.11
CA VAL A 246 -10.64 -8.63 -32.30
C VAL A 246 -10.73 -9.81 -33.26
#